data_AF-A0A966ST76-F1
#
_entry.id   AF-A0A966ST76-F1
#
_cell.length_a   1.000
_cell.length_b   1.000
_cell.length_c   1.000
_cell.angle_alpha   90.00
_cell.angle_beta   90.00
_cell.angle_gamma   90.00
#
_symmetry.space_group_name_H-M   'P 1'
#
loop_
_entity.id
_entity.type
_entity.pdbx_description
1 polymer ?
#
loop_
_entity_poly.entity_id
_entity_poly.type
_entity_poly.pdbx_seq_one_letter_code
_entity_poly.pdbx_strand_id
1 'polypeptide(L)'
;MPRLPTIIMKVLVVADVEERSLYDHFRPERWAKAGIELVISCGDLKLAYLDFLASMFNVPCFYVRGNHDTAYGAAGPAGWVNLDGRLERHGGFRFYGLEGSPWYNGGEA
;
A
#
# COMPACT_ATOMS: atom_id res chain seq x y z
N MET A 1 24.05 -16.10 -25.14
CA MET A 1 23.75 -15.79 -23.72
C MET A 1 22.23 -15.88 -23.54
N PRO A 2 21.70 -16.81 -22.74
CA PRO A 2 20.25 -16.87 -22.53
C PRO A 2 19.79 -15.65 -21.74
N ARG A 3 18.68 -15.02 -22.14
CA ARG A 3 18.03 -13.98 -21.32
C ARG A 3 17.55 -14.62 -20.03
N LEU A 4 17.89 -14.04 -18.89
CA LEU A 4 17.24 -14.38 -17.62
C LEU A 4 15.73 -14.15 -17.79
N PRO A 5 14.87 -15.04 -17.25
CA PRO A 5 13.43 -14.82 -17.31
C PRO A 5 13.11 -13.47 -16.66
N THR A 6 12.39 -12.62 -17.40
CA THR A 6 11.90 -11.35 -16.85
C THR A 6 10.92 -11.67 -15.74
N ILE A 7 11.27 -11.28 -14.52
CA ILE A 7 10.34 -11.31 -13.40
C ILE A 7 9.37 -10.14 -13.61
N ILE A 8 8.08 -10.44 -13.76
CA ILE A 8 7.00 -9.46 -13.92
C ILE A 8 6.10 -9.59 -12.69
N MET A 9 5.79 -8.46 -12.07
CA MET A 9 4.86 -8.40 -10.94
C MET A 9 3.97 -7.18 -11.10
N LYS A 10 2.67 -7.35 -10.87
CA LYS A 10 1.69 -6.24 -10.92
C LYS A 10 1.36 -5.74 -9.53
N VAL A 11 1.61 -4.45 -9.30
CA VAL A 11 1.43 -3.80 -8.01
C VAL A 11 0.33 -2.75 -8.12
N LEU A 12 -0.60 -2.75 -7.16
CA LEU A 12 -1.52 -1.64 -6.94
C LEU A 12 -0.94 -0.71 -5.88
N VAL A 13 -0.82 0.58 -6.19
CA VAL A 13 -0.33 1.60 -5.26
C VAL A 13 -1.42 2.64 -5.01
N VAL A 14 -1.64 2.98 -3.74
CA VAL A 14 -2.63 3.97 -3.28
C VAL A 14 -2.00 4.95 -2.29
N ALA A 15 -2.45 6.20 -2.28
CA ALA A 15 -1.96 7.26 -1.40
C ALA A 15 -2.97 8.42 -1.34
N ASP A 16 -2.92 9.24 -0.28
CA ASP A 16 -3.59 10.55 -0.09
C ASP A 16 -5.13 10.56 -0.11
N VAL A 17 -5.74 10.00 -1.16
CA VAL A 17 -7.18 10.08 -1.41
C VAL A 17 -7.71 8.70 -1.78
N GLU A 18 -8.82 8.34 -1.13
CA GLU A 18 -9.55 7.10 -1.40
C GLU A 18 -10.14 7.11 -2.83
N GLU A 19 -9.68 6.18 -3.65
CA GLU A 19 -10.21 6.00 -5.00
C GLU A 19 -11.55 5.25 -4.96
N ARG A 20 -12.63 5.93 -5.39
CA ARG A 20 -14.00 5.40 -5.30
C ARG A 20 -14.18 4.08 -6.04
N SER A 21 -13.49 3.87 -7.16
CA SER A 21 -13.58 2.61 -7.91
C SER A 21 -12.91 1.42 -7.20
N LEU A 22 -12.09 1.70 -6.19
CA LEU A 22 -11.45 0.73 -5.31
C LEU A 22 -12.20 0.55 -3.98
N TYR A 23 -13.32 1.25 -3.75
CA TYR A 23 -14.10 1.18 -2.50
C TYR A 23 -15.61 1.32 -2.75
N ASP A 24 -16.18 2.53 -2.76
CA ASP A 24 -17.62 2.79 -2.88
C ASP A 24 -18.28 2.19 -4.14
N HIS A 25 -17.52 2.10 -5.22
CA HIS A 25 -17.96 1.59 -6.52
C HIS A 25 -17.16 0.36 -6.93
N PHE A 26 -16.72 -0.43 -5.95
CA PHE A 26 -15.93 -1.62 -6.20
C PHE A 26 -16.71 -2.60 -7.10
N ARG A 27 -16.03 -3.06 -8.15
CA ARG A 27 -16.53 -4.06 -9.11
C ARG A 27 -15.53 -5.20 -9.17
N PRO A 28 -15.79 -6.33 -8.47
CA PRO A 28 -14.86 -7.45 -8.39
C PRO A 28 -14.40 -7.95 -9.77
N GLU A 29 -15.28 -7.93 -10.77
CA GLU A 29 -15.00 -8.44 -12.11
C GLU A 29 -13.96 -7.59 -12.87
N ARG A 30 -13.90 -6.28 -12.58
CA ARG A 30 -12.90 -5.37 -13.15
C ARG A 30 -11.52 -5.67 -12.57
N TRP A 31 -11.46 -5.85 -11.26
CA TRP A 31 -10.21 -5.96 -10.52
C TRP A 31 -9.63 -7.39 -10.52
N ALA A 32 -10.48 -8.42 -10.60
CA ALA A 32 -10.05 -9.81 -10.76
C ALA A 32 -9.22 -10.03 -12.04
N LYS A 33 -9.51 -9.27 -13.10
CA LYS A 33 -8.75 -9.34 -14.38
C LYS A 33 -7.43 -8.56 -14.34
N ALA A 34 -7.23 -7.68 -13.36
CA ALA A 34 -6.01 -6.89 -13.27
C ALA A 34 -4.80 -7.78 -12.95
N GLY A 35 -5.01 -8.87 -12.19
CA GLY A 35 -3.94 -9.77 -11.75
C GLY A 35 -2.97 -9.08 -10.82
N ILE A 36 -3.50 -8.31 -9.86
CA ILE A 36 -2.70 -7.62 -8.83
C ILE A 36 -2.11 -8.67 -7.89
N GLU A 37 -0.82 -8.55 -7.60
CA GLU A 37 -0.06 -9.50 -6.78
C GLU A 37 0.43 -8.86 -5.47
N LEU A 38 0.41 -7.53 -5.37
CA LEU A 38 0.83 -6.77 -4.20
C LEU A 38 0.05 -5.45 -4.15
N VAL A 39 -0.39 -5.05 -2.95
CA VAL A 39 -0.93 -3.71 -2.69
C VAL A 39 0.03 -2.92 -1.82
N ILE A 40 0.28 -1.66 -2.17
CA ILE A 40 1.12 -0.75 -1.38
C ILE A 40 0.33 0.53 -1.07
N SER A 41 0.27 0.90 0.21
CA SER A 41 -0.20 2.20 0.66
C SER A 41 0.99 3.12 0.97
N CYS A 42 0.99 4.33 0.40
CA CYS A 42 2.00 5.35 0.69
C CYS A 42 1.54 6.38 1.73
N GLY A 43 0.47 6.08 2.46
CA GLY A 43 -0.01 6.89 3.58
C GLY A 43 -1.19 7.81 3.28
N ASP A 44 -1.65 8.48 4.33
CA ASP A 44 -2.76 9.43 4.36
C ASP A 44 -4.08 8.82 3.88
N LEU A 45 -4.34 7.57 4.31
CA LEU A 45 -5.54 6.81 3.96
C LEU A 45 -6.20 6.25 5.22
N LYS A 46 -7.53 6.13 5.23
CA LYS A 46 -8.23 5.60 6.41
C LYS A 46 -7.97 4.10 6.59
N LEU A 47 -7.90 3.65 7.84
CA LEU A 47 -7.78 2.22 8.19
C LEU A 47 -8.87 1.37 7.51
N ALA A 48 -10.13 1.83 7.55
CA ALA A 48 -11.24 1.10 6.94
C ALA A 48 -11.08 0.88 5.42
N TYR A 49 -10.46 1.84 4.73
CA TYR A 49 -10.13 1.70 3.31
C TYR A 49 -9.06 0.63 3.10
N LEU A 50 -7.99 0.65 3.91
CA LEU A 50 -6.92 -0.35 3.85
C LEU A 50 -7.40 -1.76 4.21
N ASP A 51 -8.22 -1.90 5.25
CA ASP A 51 -8.81 -3.18 5.66
C ASP A 51 -9.70 -3.76 4.54
N PHE A 52 -10.46 -2.89 3.85
CA PHE A 52 -11.24 -3.29 2.68
C PHE A 52 -10.34 -3.77 1.53
N LEU A 53 -9.28 -3.04 1.18
CA LEU A 53 -8.35 -3.45 0.13
C LEU A 53 -7.70 -4.81 0.45
N ALA A 54 -7.22 -5.00 1.69
CA ALA A 54 -6.65 -6.27 2.12
C ALA A 54 -7.65 -7.43 1.99
N SER A 55 -8.91 -7.20 2.37
CA SER A 55 -9.98 -8.19 2.28
C SER A 55 -10.36 -8.53 0.84
N MET A 56 -10.47 -7.53 -0.04
CA MET A 56 -10.96 -7.72 -1.42
C MET A 56 -9.89 -8.26 -2.36
N PHE A 57 -8.63 -7.84 -2.21
CA PHE A 57 -7.55 -8.33 -3.05
C PHE A 57 -6.93 -9.63 -2.53
N ASN A 58 -6.91 -9.83 -1.21
CA ASN A 58 -6.35 -11.03 -0.57
C ASN A 58 -4.94 -11.39 -1.08
N VAL A 59 -4.10 -10.36 -1.25
CA VAL A 59 -2.68 -10.44 -1.60
C VAL A 59 -1.86 -9.75 -0.52
N PRO A 60 -0.53 -9.94 -0.49
CA PRO A 60 0.32 -9.19 0.42
C PRO A 60 0.07 -7.68 0.33
N CYS A 61 0.06 -7.01 1.48
CA CYS A 61 -0.23 -5.60 1.60
C CYS A 61 0.87 -4.92 2.42
N PHE A 62 1.50 -3.90 1.84
CA PHE A 62 2.57 -3.13 2.48
C PHE A 62 2.14 -1.68 2.67
N TYR A 63 2.56 -1.04 3.75
CA TYR A 63 2.27 0.38 3.96
C TYR A 63 3.42 1.13 4.59
N VAL A 64 3.38 2.44 4.40
CA VAL A 64 3.97 3.43 5.30
C VAL A 64 2.86 4.38 5.73
N ARG A 65 2.96 4.92 6.94
CA ARG A 65 2.15 6.06 7.38
C ARG A 65 2.54 7.35 6.67
N GLY A 66 1.52 8.10 6.27
CA GLY A 66 1.60 9.51 5.97
C GLY A 66 1.52 10.35 7.24
N ASN A 67 1.67 11.66 7.10
CA ASN A 67 1.69 12.58 8.25
C ASN A 67 0.30 12.81 8.86
N HIS A 68 -0.78 12.44 8.17
CA HIS A 68 -2.16 12.52 8.64
C HIS A 68 -2.69 11.20 9.22
N ASP A 69 -1.92 10.11 9.20
CA ASP A 69 -2.32 8.79 9.72
C ASP A 69 -2.23 8.68 11.25
N THR A 70 -2.67 9.71 11.97
CA THR A 70 -2.62 9.77 13.45
C THR A 70 -3.50 8.73 14.13
N ALA A 71 -4.46 8.15 13.41
CA ALA A 71 -5.43 7.19 13.92
C ALA A 71 -4.96 5.72 13.89
N TYR A 72 -3.79 5.40 13.30
CA TYR A 72 -3.36 4.01 13.06
C TYR A 72 -3.06 3.20 14.33
N GLY A 73 -2.99 3.86 15.49
CA GLY A 73 -2.55 3.23 16.74
C GLY A 73 -1.16 2.60 16.61
N ALA A 74 -0.74 1.82 17.60
CA ALA A 74 0.55 1.10 17.54
C ALA A 74 0.51 -0.09 16.56
N ALA A 75 -0.66 -0.73 16.41
CA ALA A 75 -0.81 -1.94 15.61
C ALA A 75 -0.87 -1.67 14.10
N GLY A 76 -1.36 -0.50 13.68
CA GLY A 76 -1.59 -0.19 12.27
C GLY A 76 -2.78 -0.95 11.66
N PRO A 77 -2.96 -0.86 10.32
CA PRO A 77 -3.99 -1.58 9.57
C PRO A 77 -3.78 -3.10 9.64
N ALA A 78 -4.86 -3.84 9.80
CA ALA A 78 -4.80 -5.27 10.08
C ALA A 78 -4.38 -6.06 8.82
N GLY A 79 -3.38 -6.94 8.96
CA GLY A 79 -2.89 -7.75 7.84
C GLY A 79 -1.94 -7.01 6.90
N TRP A 80 -1.55 -5.78 7.23
CA TRP A 80 -0.57 -5.00 6.47
C TRP A 80 0.81 -5.04 7.14
N VAL A 81 1.87 -5.02 6.33
CA VAL A 81 3.25 -4.92 6.82
C VAL A 81 3.72 -3.47 6.72
N ASN A 82 4.07 -2.88 7.87
CA ASN A 82 4.71 -1.57 7.90
C ASN A 82 6.14 -1.68 7.35
N LEU A 83 6.46 -0.87 6.34
CA LEU A 83 7.78 -0.81 5.72
C LEU A 83 8.70 0.26 6.32
N ASP A 84 8.27 1.05 7.29
CA ASP A 84 9.12 2.07 7.91
C ASP A 84 10.43 1.48 8.45
N GLY A 85 11.56 1.97 7.94
CA GLY A 85 12.88 1.47 8.33
C GLY A 85 13.12 0.00 8.01
N ARG A 86 12.22 -0.65 7.25
CA ARG A 86 12.15 -2.11 7.08
C ARG A 86 12.27 -2.52 5.61
N LEU A 87 13.18 -3.44 5.33
CA LEU A 87 13.37 -4.03 4.01
C LEU A 87 12.60 -5.35 3.89
N GLU A 88 11.60 -5.38 3.03
CA GLU A 88 10.80 -6.57 2.72
C GLU A 88 11.10 -7.13 1.33
N ARG A 89 10.81 -8.42 1.14
CA ARG A 89 11.02 -9.12 -0.14
C ARG A 89 9.75 -9.81 -0.59
N HIS A 90 9.35 -9.53 -1.82
CA HIS A 90 8.18 -10.17 -2.43
C HIS A 90 8.35 -10.28 -3.94
N GLY A 91 7.95 -11.41 -4.53
CA GLY A 91 7.99 -11.61 -5.98
C GLY A 91 9.38 -11.44 -6.63
N GLY A 92 10.48 -11.65 -5.90
CA GLY A 92 11.84 -11.38 -6.40
C GLY A 92 12.29 -9.91 -6.32
N PHE A 93 11.40 -9.02 -5.89
CA PHE A 93 11.68 -7.59 -5.65
C PHE A 93 11.94 -7.30 -4.17
N ARG A 94 12.54 -6.15 -3.89
CA ARG A 94 12.78 -5.64 -2.53
C ARG A 94 12.04 -4.31 -2.35
N PHE A 95 11.40 -4.15 -1.20
CA PHE A 95 10.59 -2.99 -0.84
C PHE A 95 11.14 -2.41 0.45
N TYR A 96 11.30 -1.09 0.49
CA TYR A 96 11.76 -0.37 1.67
C TYR A 96 10.94 0.91 1.79
N GLY A 97 10.49 1.21 3.00
CA GLY A 97 9.65 2.35 3.30
C GLY A 97 10.32 3.31 4.26
N LEU A 98 9.93 4.58 4.16
CA LEU A 98 10.27 5.62 5.11
C LEU A 98 8.96 6.34 5.44
N GLU A 99 8.54 6.28 6.70
CA GLU A 99 7.35 7.00 7.18
C GLU A 99 7.65 8.47 7.39
N GLY A 100 6.63 9.29 7.12
CA GLY A 100 6.61 10.71 7.50
C GLY A 100 7.65 11.58 6.77
N SER A 101 7.15 12.64 6.13
CA SER A 101 7.91 13.90 6.15
C SER A 101 7.34 14.76 7.27
N PRO A 102 8.10 15.09 8.33
CA PRO A 102 7.67 16.03 9.36
C PRO A 102 7.28 17.40 8.79
N TRP A 103 7.65 17.70 7.54
CA TRP A 103 7.60 19.05 7.01
C TRP A 103 7.10 19.05 5.56
N TYR A 104 5.82 19.39 5.38
CA TYR A 104 5.27 19.67 4.05
C TYR A 104 4.98 21.16 3.84
N ASN A 105 4.86 21.96 4.91
CA ASN A 105 4.30 23.31 4.83
C ASN A 105 5.06 24.44 5.55
N GLY A 106 6.28 24.23 6.07
CA GLY A 106 7.04 25.35 6.66
C GLY A 106 6.43 25.97 7.94
N GLY A 107 5.42 25.35 8.55
CA GLY A 107 4.77 25.87 9.75
C GLY A 107 5.77 26.05 10.89
N GLU A 108 5.71 27.19 11.59
CA GLU A 108 6.64 27.56 12.65
C GLU A 108 6.70 26.49 13.74
N ALA A 109 7.93 26.15 14.15
CA ALA A 109 8.26 25.19 15.20
C ALA A 109 7.96 25.72 16.60
#